data_AF-A0A378MZ05-F1
#
_entry.id   AF-A0A378MZ05-F1
#
_cell.length_a   1.000
_cell.length_b   1.000
_cell.length_c   1.000
_cell.angle_alpha   90.00
_cell.angle_beta   90.00
_cell.angle_gamma   90.00
#
_symmetry.space_group_name_H-M   'P 1'
#
loop_
_entity.id
_entity.type
_entity.pdbx_description
1 polymer ?
#
loop_
_entity_poly.entity_id
_entity_poly.type
_entity_poly.pdbx_seq_one_letter_code
_entity_poly.pdbx_strand_id
1 'polypeptide(L)'
;MQLSTFSPTEQALLSKAEWLAGFTLGEIAEMLHIPIPADLKRDKGWVGTLIETALGAKAGSKAEQDFAHLGIELKTIPVNQKGLRWKPHSSALLL
;
A
#
# COMPACT_ATOMS: atom_id res chain seq x y z
N MET A 1 -9.98 6.03 13.31
CA MET A 1 -8.55 6.15 12.98
C MET A 1 -8.38 7.31 12.01
N GLN A 2 -7.34 8.13 12.12
CA GLN A 2 -7.08 9.21 11.16
C GLN A 2 -6.10 8.75 10.09
N LEU A 3 -6.62 8.40 8.91
CA LEU A 3 -5.83 8.02 7.74
C LEU A 3 -5.28 9.24 6.99
N SER A 4 -4.36 9.02 6.04
CA SER A 4 -3.82 10.06 5.15
C SER A 4 -3.19 11.25 5.85
N THR A 5 -2.69 11.00 7.06
CA THR A 5 -1.97 11.97 7.87
C THR A 5 -0.58 11.46 8.17
N PHE A 6 0.32 12.39 8.42
CA PHE A 6 1.68 12.09 8.85
C PHE A 6 1.71 11.19 10.09
N SER A 7 2.61 10.20 10.09
CA SER A 7 2.82 9.28 11.21
C SER A 7 4.15 9.64 11.89
N PRO A 8 4.16 10.22 13.10
CA PRO A 8 5.38 10.75 13.71
C PRO A 8 6.34 9.69 14.26
N THR A 9 5.84 8.47 14.51
CA THR A 9 6.62 7.36 15.07
C THR A 9 6.29 6.07 14.33
N GLU A 10 7.18 5.09 14.42
CA GLU A 10 6.94 3.74 13.89
C GLU A 10 5.67 3.13 14.49
N GLN A 11 5.44 3.31 15.79
CA GLN A 11 4.24 2.80 16.47
C GLN A 11 2.95 3.42 15.91
N ALA A 12 2.95 4.73 15.61
CA ALA A 12 1.80 5.40 15.01
C ALA A 12 1.53 4.91 13.59
N LEU A 13 2.59 4.66 12.81
CA LEU A 13 2.51 4.08 11.47
C LEU A 13 1.95 2.64 11.53
N LEU A 14 2.51 1.82 12.43
CA LEU A 14 2.06 0.44 12.64
C LEU A 14 0.60 0.37 13.08
N SER A 15 0.17 1.25 13.98
CA SER A 15 -1.23 1.32 14.43
C SER A 15 -2.20 1.60 13.28
N LYS A 16 -1.81 2.43 12.30
CA LYS A 16 -2.61 2.65 11.08
C LYS A 16 -2.61 1.41 10.18
N ALA A 17 -1.46 0.77 10.01
CA ALA A 17 -1.33 -0.45 9.20
C ALA A 17 -2.17 -1.61 9.76
N GLU A 18 -2.13 -1.82 11.08
CA GLU A 18 -2.96 -2.80 11.78
C GLU A 18 -4.44 -2.45 11.68
N TRP A 19 -4.79 -1.17 11.78
CA TRP A 19 -6.18 -0.74 11.61
C TRP A 19 -6.72 -0.99 10.20
N LEU A 20 -5.88 -0.88 9.15
CA LEU A 20 -6.27 -1.21 7.78
C LEU A 20 -6.44 -2.72 7.55
N ALA A 21 -5.92 -3.57 8.43
CA ALA A 21 -6.05 -5.01 8.28
C ALA A 21 -7.51 -5.45 8.38
N GLY A 22 -7.96 -6.28 7.44
CA GLY A 22 -9.34 -6.79 7.39
C GLY A 22 -10.27 -5.96 6.50
N PHE A 23 -9.88 -4.75 6.09
CA PHE A 23 -10.60 -4.00 5.08
C PHE A 23 -10.26 -4.49 3.66
N THR A 24 -11.24 -4.42 2.78
CA THR A 24 -11.04 -4.55 1.34
C THR A 24 -10.43 -3.28 0.76
N LEU A 25 -9.75 -3.41 -0.39
CA LEU A 25 -9.21 -2.24 -1.11
C LEU A 25 -10.31 -1.24 -1.50
N GLY A 26 -11.53 -1.73 -1.77
CA GLY A 26 -12.67 -0.89 -2.10
C GLY A 26 -13.12 -0.03 -0.93
N GLU A 27 -13.25 -0.63 0.26
CA GLU A 27 -13.60 0.11 1.48
C GLU A 27 -12.54 1.18 1.82
N ILE A 28 -11.26 0.85 1.68
CA ILE A 28 -10.18 1.82 1.89
C ILE A 28 -10.26 2.96 0.88
N ALA A 29 -10.48 2.67 -0.40
CA ALA A 29 -10.61 3.67 -1.43
C ALA A 29 -11.84 4.59 -1.20
N GLU A 30 -12.97 4.03 -0.78
CA GLU A 30 -14.16 4.81 -0.41
C GLU A 30 -13.89 5.74 0.79
N MET A 31 -13.24 5.24 1.86
CA MET A 31 -12.86 6.03 3.03
C MET A 31 -11.94 7.21 2.68
N LEU A 32 -11.13 7.07 1.63
CA LEU A 32 -10.18 8.09 1.17
C LEU A 32 -10.69 8.93 -0.01
N HIS A 33 -11.91 8.64 -0.51
CA HIS A 33 -12.46 9.24 -1.73
C HIS A 33 -11.55 9.08 -2.96
N ILE A 34 -10.86 7.94 -3.07
CA ILE A 34 -9.98 7.61 -4.19
C ILE A 34 -10.77 6.79 -5.22
N PRO A 35 -10.77 7.18 -6.52
CA PRO A 35 -11.44 6.41 -7.56
C PRO A 35 -10.88 4.99 -7.69
N ILE A 36 -11.77 4.01 -7.76
CA ILE A 36 -11.43 2.59 -7.96
C ILE A 36 -11.39 2.30 -9.47
N PRO A 37 -10.28 1.77 -10.02
CA PRO A 37 -10.20 1.42 -11.42
C PRO A 37 -11.06 0.19 -11.73
N ALA A 38 -11.50 0.07 -12.99
CA ALA A 38 -12.31 -1.06 -13.44
C ALA A 38 -11.55 -2.41 -13.37
N ASP A 39 -10.23 -2.39 -13.57
CA ASP A 39 -9.35 -3.53 -13.32
C ASP A 39 -7.93 -3.07 -12.94
N LEU A 40 -7.16 -3.97 -12.31
CA LEU A 40 -5.76 -3.71 -11.93
C LEU A 40 -4.74 -4.10 -13.02
N LYS A 41 -5.19 -4.40 -14.26
CA LYS A 41 -4.30 -4.87 -15.34
C LYS A 41 -3.47 -3.73 -15.92
N ARG A 42 -4.05 -2.53 -16.00
CA ARG A 42 -3.41 -1.32 -16.53
C ARG A 42 -2.86 -0.41 -15.45
N ASP A 43 -3.49 -0.38 -14.28
CA ASP A 43 -3.09 0.46 -13.15
C ASP A 43 -2.07 -0.24 -12.23
N LYS A 44 -0.95 -0.64 -12.83
CA LYS A 44 0.20 -1.17 -12.08
C LYS A 44 0.66 -0.11 -11.08
N GLY A 45 0.50 -0.40 -9.79
CA GLY A 45 0.87 0.51 -8.70
C GLY A 45 -0.30 1.14 -7.96
N TRP A 46 -1.54 1.06 -8.45
CA TRP A 46 -2.71 1.66 -7.76
C TRP A 46 -2.88 1.16 -6.32
N VAL A 47 -2.67 -0.14 -6.09
CA VAL A 47 -2.70 -0.73 -4.74
C VAL A 47 -1.60 -0.14 -3.86
N GLY A 48 -0.39 0.09 -4.41
CA GLY A 48 0.71 0.74 -3.69
C GLY A 48 0.32 2.15 -3.27
N THR A 49 -0.11 2.97 -4.24
CA THR A 49 -0.52 4.35 -4.02
C THR A 49 -1.69 4.48 -3.03
N LEU A 50 -2.66 3.56 -3.08
CA LEU A 50 -3.77 3.54 -2.13
C LEU A 50 -3.26 3.35 -0.69
N ILE A 51 -2.35 2.39 -0.47
CA ILE A 51 -1.82 2.08 0.86
C ILE A 51 -0.83 3.17 1.33
N GLU A 52 0.03 3.68 0.45
CA GLU A 52 0.87 4.86 0.71
C GLU A 52 0.02 6.03 1.21
N THR A 53 -1.05 6.34 0.48
CA THR A 53 -1.97 7.43 0.82
C THR A 53 -2.69 7.15 2.14
N ALA A 54 -3.16 5.93 2.38
CA ALA A 54 -3.83 5.56 3.62
C ALA A 54 -2.92 5.75 4.85
N LEU A 55 -1.65 5.38 4.72
CA LEU A 55 -0.65 5.45 5.78
C LEU A 55 -0.02 6.85 5.94
N GLY A 56 -0.29 7.76 5.01
CA GLY A 56 0.22 9.13 5.02
C GLY A 56 1.68 9.25 4.56
N ALA A 57 2.10 8.37 3.65
CA ALA A 57 3.35 8.54 2.93
C ALA A 57 3.31 9.86 2.15
N LYS A 58 4.44 10.55 2.07
CA LYS A 58 4.56 11.76 1.24
C LYS A 58 4.91 11.34 -0.18
N ALA A 59 4.20 11.86 -1.17
CA ALA A 59 4.61 11.75 -2.56
C ALA A 59 5.93 12.52 -2.77
N GLY A 60 7.06 11.82 -2.66
CA GLY A 60 8.39 12.35 -2.95
C GLY A 60 8.82 11.88 -4.33
N SER A 61 9.16 12.79 -5.23
CA SER A 61 9.61 12.49 -6.60
C SER A 61 11.04 11.90 -6.68
N LYS A 62 11.59 11.41 -5.57
CA LYS A 62 12.95 10.91 -5.46
C LYS A 62 12.92 9.45 -5.01
N ALA A 63 13.98 8.71 -5.34
CA ALA A 63 14.23 7.37 -4.83
C ALA A 63 14.63 7.43 -3.34
N GLU A 64 13.72 7.92 -2.52
CA GLU A 64 13.81 7.99 -1.06
C GLU A 64 12.76 7.04 -0.49
N GLN A 65 12.98 6.59 0.74
CA GLN A 65 12.03 5.71 1.43
C GLN A 65 10.69 6.40 1.67
N ASP A 66 9.59 5.64 1.60
CA ASP A 66 8.22 6.18 1.75
C ASP A 66 8.02 6.96 3.06
N PHE A 67 8.70 6.53 4.12
CA PHE A 67 8.74 7.19 5.42
C PHE A 67 10.20 7.48 5.81
N ALA A 68 10.87 8.30 5.02
CA ALA A 68 12.27 8.68 5.23
C ALA A 68 12.59 9.18 6.65
N HIS A 69 11.66 9.87 7.32
CA HIS A 69 11.85 10.35 8.70
C HIS A 69 11.87 9.22 9.74
N LEU A 70 11.37 8.03 9.39
CA LEU A 70 11.43 6.82 10.23
C LEU A 70 12.45 5.81 9.71
N GLY A 71 13.06 6.03 8.54
CA GLY A 71 13.93 5.03 7.92
C GLY A 71 13.19 3.81 7.34
N ILE A 72 11.89 3.94 7.02
CA ILE A 72 11.01 2.81 6.64
C ILE A 72 10.58 2.88 5.18
N GLU A 73 10.72 1.74 4.50
CA GLU A 73 10.21 1.47 3.14
C GLU A 73 8.90 0.68 3.20
N LEU A 74 7.89 1.07 2.42
CA LEU A 74 6.64 0.35 2.25
C LEU A 74 6.71 -0.59 1.03
N LYS A 75 6.24 -1.82 1.20
CA LYS A 75 6.06 -2.75 0.07
C LYS A 75 4.71 -3.44 0.16
N THR A 76 3.93 -3.35 -0.91
CA THR A 76 2.72 -4.15 -1.07
C THR A 76 3.08 -5.48 -1.77
N ILE A 77 2.68 -6.60 -1.18
CA ILE A 77 2.97 -7.94 -1.72
C ILE A 77 1.64 -8.69 -1.85
N PRO A 78 1.20 -9.03 -3.08
CA PRO A 78 0.01 -9.85 -3.24
C PRO A 78 0.26 -11.26 -2.71
N VAL A 79 -0.71 -11.80 -1.97
CA VAL A 79 -0.72 -13.16 -1.45
C VAL A 79 -1.95 -13.91 -1.94
N ASN A 80 -1.84 -15.24 -2.09
CA ASN A 80 -2.98 -16.09 -2.41
C ASN A 80 -3.76 -16.47 -1.14
N GLN A 81 -4.87 -17.19 -1.29
CA GLN A 81 -5.72 -17.65 -0.18
C GLN A 81 -5.01 -18.55 0.85
N LYS A 82 -3.83 -19.11 0.50
CA LYS A 82 -3.00 -19.91 1.41
C LYS A 82 -1.94 -19.08 2.13
N GLY A 83 -1.94 -17.75 1.96
CA GLY A 83 -0.94 -16.84 2.52
C GLY A 83 0.41 -16.88 1.81
N LEU A 84 0.54 -17.61 0.70
CA LEU A 84 1.78 -17.65 -0.07
C LEU A 84 1.83 -16.46 -1.03
N ARG A 85 3.02 -15.89 -1.22
CA ARG A 85 3.25 -14.85 -2.23
C ARG A 85 2.65 -15.27 -3.57
N TRP A 86 1.75 -14.45 -4.10
CA TRP A 86 1.15 -14.70 -5.39
C TRP A 86 2.23 -14.70 -6.47
N LYS A 87 2.25 -15.76 -7.27
CA LYS A 87 3.08 -15.89 -8.46
C LYS A 87 2.11 -16.00 -9.63
N PRO A 88 2.12 -15.05 -10.59
CA PRO A 88 1.38 -15.28 -11.82
C PRO A 88 1.92 -16.55 -12.49
N HIS A 89 1.03 -17.42 -12.95
CA HIS A 89 1.45 -18.56 -13.76
C HIS A 89 1.98 -18.05 -15.12
N SER A 90 3.32 -18.06 -15.27
CA SER A 90 4.14 -17.95 -16.51
C SER A 90 3.90 -16.72 -17.40
N SER A 91 4.87 -15.86 -17.76
CA SER A 91 6.21 -16.14 -18.27
C SER A 91 7.08 -14.88 -18.17
N ALA A 92 8.28 -15.00 -17.62
CA ALA A 92 9.52 -14.30 -17.99
C ALA A 92 10.50 -14.33 -16.82
N LEU A 93 11.54 -15.16 -17.00
CA LEU A 93 12.88 -15.08 -16.44
C LEU A 93 13.11 -14.18 -15.22
N LEU A 94 13.44 -14.85 -14.12
CA LEU A 94 14.52 -14.45 -13.22
C LEU A 94 15.79 -14.18 -14.05
N LEU A 95 16.16 -12.91 -14.20
CA LEU A 95 17.51 -12.38 -14.04
C LEU A 95 17.38 -10.93 -13.54
#